data_AF-A0A0F3RK47-F1
#
_entry.id   AF-A0A0F3RK47-F1
#
_cell.length_a   1.000
_cell.length_b   1.000
_cell.length_c   1.000
_cell.angle_alpha   90.00
_cell.angle_beta   90.00
_cell.angle_gamma   90.00
#
_symmetry.space_group_name_H-M   'P 1'
#
loop_
_entity.id
_entity.type
_entity.pdbx_description
1 polymer ?
#
loop_
_entity_poly.entity_id
_entity_poly.type
_entity_poly.pdbx_seq_one_letter_code
_entity_poly.pdbx_strand_id
1 'polypeptide(L)'
;MQELMLSVLGVGGKVFVLDYGRSFKRTCLILGGSYIEFDMKNPVSINPFSEVPEDDSAKSIEARSDFLSNFPSILATMAAPQYGTSDLQQPMLQKDLTLLRYSSSYIAYAPST
;
A
#
# COMPACT_ATOMS: atom_id res chain seq x y z
N MET A 1 5.42 -23.20 -8.68
CA MET A 1 5.44 -21.72 -8.67
C MET A 1 6.80 -21.15 -9.08
N GLN A 2 7.93 -21.67 -8.56
CA GLN A 2 9.27 -21.24 -9.00
C GLN A 2 9.52 -21.42 -10.51
N GLU A 3 9.15 -22.58 -11.08
CA GLU A 3 9.30 -22.81 -12.53
C GLU A 3 8.48 -21.83 -13.37
N LEU A 4 7.25 -21.50 -12.95
CA LEU A 4 6.41 -20.51 -13.63
C LEU A 4 7.08 -19.13 -13.63
N MET A 5 7.62 -18.70 -12.48
CA MET A 5 8.34 -17.44 -12.36
C MET A 5 9.57 -17.40 -13.27
N LEU A 6 10.36 -18.48 -13.31
CA LEU A 6 11.53 -18.59 -14.17
C LEU A 6 11.16 -18.54 -15.65
N SER A 7 10.10 -19.22 -16.07
CA SER A 7 9.61 -19.18 -17.45
C SER A 7 9.17 -17.76 -17.86
N VAL A 8 8.46 -17.04 -16.98
CA VAL A 8 8.05 -15.65 -17.26
C VAL A 8 9.26 -14.72 -17.37
N LEU A 9 10.22 -14.85 -16.45
CA LEU A 9 11.48 -14.08 -16.50
C LEU A 9 12.32 -14.44 -17.74
N GLY A 10 12.33 -15.71 -18.16
CA GLY A 10 13.07 -16.19 -19.32
C GLY A 10 12.59 -15.60 -20.65
N VAL A 11 11.33 -15.20 -20.75
CA VAL A 11 10.77 -14.48 -21.91
C VAL A 11 10.94 -12.95 -21.77
N GLY A 12 11.59 -12.49 -20.70
CA GLY A 12 11.78 -11.05 -20.41
C GLY A 12 10.60 -10.39 -19.69
N GLY A 13 9.67 -11.17 -19.14
CA GLY A 13 8.57 -10.67 -18.31
C GLY A 13 9.03 -10.16 -16.95
N LYS A 14 8.14 -9.47 -16.24
CA LYS A 14 8.35 -9.02 -14.85
C LYS A 14 7.55 -9.89 -13.89
N VAL A 15 8.14 -10.26 -12.76
CA VAL A 15 7.47 -11.05 -11.72
C VAL A 15 7.60 -10.37 -10.37
N PHE A 16 6.48 -10.28 -9.66
CA PHE A 16 6.40 -9.81 -8.27
C PHE A 16 5.85 -10.96 -7.41
N VAL A 17 6.52 -11.27 -6.30
CA VAL A 17 6.14 -12.37 -5.40
C VAL A 17 5.97 -11.84 -3.98
N LEU A 18 4.78 -12.10 -3.40
CA LEU A 18 4.52 -11.88 -1.98
C LEU A 18 4.93 -13.14 -1.21
N ASP A 19 6.13 -13.12 -0.62
CA ASP A 19 6.76 -14.30 -0.01
C ASP A 19 6.59 -14.34 1.52
N TYR A 20 5.47 -14.93 1.97
CA TYR A 20 5.26 -15.24 3.38
C TYR A 20 6.03 -16.52 3.75
N GLY A 21 7.27 -16.37 4.22
CA GLY A 21 8.14 -17.49 4.62
C GLY A 21 9.59 -17.41 4.12
N ARG A 22 9.91 -16.40 3.29
CA ARG A 22 11.27 -16.14 2.76
C ARG A 22 11.82 -17.26 1.87
N SER A 23 10.94 -18.08 1.28
CA SER A 23 11.29 -19.23 0.46
C SER A 23 11.86 -18.85 -0.92
N PHE A 24 11.54 -17.64 -1.40
CA PHE A 24 12.00 -17.10 -2.68
C PHE A 24 13.19 -16.14 -2.53
N LYS A 25 13.58 -15.76 -1.32
CA LYS A 25 14.68 -14.80 -1.08
C LYS A 25 15.97 -15.19 -1.81
N ARG A 26 16.40 -16.44 -1.66
CA ARG A 26 17.64 -16.92 -2.29
C ARG A 26 17.53 -16.91 -3.82
N THR A 27 16.41 -17.38 -4.36
CA THR A 27 16.17 -17.41 -5.81
C THR A 27 16.11 -16.01 -6.40
N CYS A 28 15.43 -15.07 -5.74
CA CYS A 28 15.35 -13.67 -6.15
C CYS A 28 16.76 -13.05 -6.27
N LEU A 29 17.61 -13.25 -5.26
CA LEU A 29 18.97 -12.71 -5.25
C LEU A 29 19.87 -13.35 -6.32
N ILE A 30 19.77 -14.67 -6.54
CA ILE A 30 20.55 -15.36 -7.60
C ILE A 30 20.18 -14.84 -8.99
N LEU A 31 18.91 -14.51 -9.21
CA LEU A 31 18.42 -13.95 -10.47
C LEU A 31 18.67 -12.44 -10.62
N GLY A 32 19.39 -11.82 -9.67
CA GLY A 32 19.69 -10.38 -9.69
C GLY A 32 18.49 -9.49 -9.35
N GLY A 33 17.43 -10.05 -8.76
CA GLY A 33 16.25 -9.31 -8.32
C GLY A 33 16.44 -8.57 -7.00
N SER A 34 15.46 -7.75 -6.65
CA SER A 34 15.40 -7.04 -5.37
C SER A 34 14.43 -7.73 -4.42
N TYR A 35 14.91 -8.08 -3.22
CA TYR A 35 14.08 -8.65 -2.16
C TYR A 35 13.81 -7.57 -1.10
N ILE A 36 12.55 -7.16 -1.00
CA ILE A 36 12.11 -6.14 -0.03
C ILE A 36 11.62 -6.87 1.22
N GLU A 37 12.20 -6.55 2.39
CA GLU A 37 11.77 -7.09 3.67
C GLU A 37 11.63 -6.01 4.73
N PHE A 38 10.61 -6.13 5.57
CA PHE A 38 10.47 -5.31 6.75
C PHE A 38 11.41 -5.85 7.83
N ASP A 39 12.53 -5.16 8.04
CA ASP A 39 13.53 -5.46 9.07
C ASP A 39 13.72 -4.24 9.98
N MET A 40 13.93 -4.49 11.27
CA MET A 40 14.19 -3.43 12.26
C MET A 40 15.52 -2.72 12.00
N LYS A 41 16.49 -3.40 11.38
CA LYS A 41 17.81 -2.81 11.05
C LYS A 41 17.80 -2.00 9.76
N ASN A 42 16.93 -2.37 8.82
CA ASN A 42 16.77 -1.70 7.53
C ASN A 42 15.28 -1.42 7.32
N PRO A 43 14.73 -0.41 8.00
CA PRO A 43 13.29 -0.13 7.96
C PRO A 43 12.90 0.30 6.55
N VAL A 44 11.95 -0.44 5.96
CA VAL A 44 11.28 -0.04 4.72
C VAL A 44 9.95 0.60 5.11
N SER A 45 9.71 1.83 4.62
CA SER A 45 8.43 2.51 4.78
C SER A 45 7.67 2.48 3.47
N ILE A 46 6.48 1.89 3.48
CA ILE A 46 5.54 1.96 2.36
C ILE A 46 4.42 2.87 2.80
N ASN A 47 4.37 4.07 2.22
CA ASN A 47 3.30 5.01 2.47
C ASN A 47 2.22 4.82 1.38
N PRO A 48 1.03 4.30 1.73
CA PRO A 48 -0.04 4.10 0.75
C PRO A 48 -0.62 5.42 0.22
N PHE A 49 -0.34 6.54 0.88
CA PHE A 49 -0.79 7.87 0.44
C PHE A 49 0.15 8.52 -0.59
N SER A 50 1.32 7.95 -0.86
CA SER A 50 2.32 8.55 -1.76
C SER A 50 1.87 8.67 -3.22
N GLU A 51 0.94 7.82 -3.66
CA GLU A 51 0.42 7.84 -5.04
C GLU A 51 -0.91 8.59 -5.17
N VAL A 52 -1.42 9.16 -4.07
CA VAL A 52 -2.68 9.90 -4.07
C VAL A 52 -2.42 11.28 -4.68
N PRO A 53 -2.99 11.62 -5.84
CA PRO A 53 -2.69 12.88 -6.51
C PRO A 53 -3.27 14.06 -5.70
N GLU A 54 -2.56 15.18 -5.66
CA GLU A 54 -2.94 16.36 -4.87
C GLU A 54 -3.65 17.44 -5.69
N ASP A 55 -3.55 17.42 -7.01
CA ASP A 55 -4.09 18.46 -7.89
C ASP A 55 -5.62 18.35 -8.07
N ASP A 56 -6.24 19.46 -8.46
CA ASP A 56 -7.69 19.54 -8.65
C ASP A 56 -8.17 19.19 -10.07
N SER A 57 -7.35 18.49 -10.87
CA SER A 57 -7.84 17.99 -12.15
C SER A 57 -8.94 16.94 -11.95
N ALA A 58 -9.87 16.87 -12.92
CA ALA A 58 -10.98 15.91 -12.86
C ALA A 58 -10.50 14.45 -12.71
N LYS A 59 -9.39 14.09 -13.37
CA LYS A 59 -8.78 12.76 -13.28
C LYS A 59 -8.22 12.48 -11.89
N SER A 60 -7.58 13.47 -11.27
CA SER A 60 -7.03 13.33 -9.93
C SER A 60 -8.13 13.24 -8.87
N ILE A 61 -9.24 13.95 -9.04
CA ILE A 61 -10.42 13.82 -8.18
C ILE A 61 -10.99 12.40 -8.24
N GLU A 62 -11.11 11.82 -9.43
CA GLU A 62 -11.58 10.45 -9.64
C GLU A 62 -10.62 9.43 -9.00
N ALA A 63 -9.32 9.51 -9.31
CA ALA A 63 -8.31 8.62 -8.74
C ALA A 63 -8.26 8.68 -7.20
N ARG A 64 -8.42 9.88 -6.62
CA ARG A 64 -8.57 10.05 -5.17
C ARG A 64 -9.83 9.38 -4.63
N SER A 65 -10.96 9.53 -5.31
CA SER A 65 -12.23 8.92 -4.90
C SER A 65 -12.12 7.39 -4.88
N ASP A 66 -11.46 6.82 -5.89
CA ASP A 66 -11.21 5.37 -5.96
C ASP A 66 -10.29 4.89 -4.83
N PHE A 67 -9.22 5.64 -4.55
CA PHE A 67 -8.35 5.35 -3.41
C PHE A 67 -9.13 5.39 -2.09
N LEU A 68 -9.90 6.46 -1.83
CA LEU A 68 -10.67 6.63 -0.60
C LEU A 68 -11.76 5.58 -0.42
N SER A 69 -12.26 4.97 -1.49
CA SER A 69 -13.27 3.90 -1.42
C SER A 69 -12.64 2.54 -1.06
N ASN A 70 -11.41 2.28 -1.52
CA ASN A 70 -10.73 1.01 -1.30
C ASN A 70 -9.89 0.98 -0.01
N PHE A 71 -9.27 2.12 0.34
CA PHE A 71 -8.36 2.25 1.49
C PHE A 71 -8.96 1.87 2.86
N PRO A 72 -10.24 2.17 3.20
CA PRO A 72 -10.78 1.83 4.51
C PRO A 72 -10.78 0.33 4.80
N SER A 73 -10.83 -0.54 3.78
CA SER A 73 -10.68 -1.99 3.98
C SER A 73 -9.30 -2.36 4.53
N ILE A 74 -8.24 -1.74 3.99
CA ILE A 74 -6.86 -1.91 4.47
C ILE A 74 -6.75 -1.36 5.90
N LEU A 75 -7.30 -0.18 6.15
CA LEU A 75 -7.31 0.43 7.48
C LEU A 75 -8.05 -0.43 8.51
N ALA A 76 -9.18 -1.03 8.14
CA ALA A 76 -9.93 -1.96 8.96
C ALA A 76 -9.11 -3.22 9.29
N THR A 77 -8.42 -3.80 8.31
CA THR A 77 -7.52 -4.95 8.54
C THR A 77 -6.36 -4.59 9.45
N MET A 78 -5.80 -3.37 9.34
CA MET A 78 -4.73 -2.91 10.23
C MET A 78 -5.24 -2.64 11.66
N ALA A 79 -6.42 -2.04 11.80
CA ALA A 79 -6.99 -1.67 13.10
C ALA A 79 -7.55 -2.88 13.86
N ALA A 80 -8.12 -3.86 13.16
CA ALA A 80 -8.76 -5.04 13.75
C ALA A 80 -8.40 -6.33 12.98
N PRO A 81 -7.12 -6.76 13.02
CA PRO A 81 -6.63 -7.86 12.18
C PRO A 81 -7.24 -9.23 12.48
N GLN A 82 -7.71 -9.47 13.72
CA GLN A 82 -8.25 -10.76 14.14
C GLN A 82 -9.77 -10.84 14.02
N TYR A 83 -10.48 -9.80 14.46
CA TYR A 83 -11.93 -9.82 14.62
C TYR A 83 -12.67 -8.98 13.58
N GLY A 84 -11.93 -8.22 12.75
CA GLY A 84 -12.51 -7.27 11.82
C GLY A 84 -13.20 -6.10 12.51
N THR A 85 -13.79 -5.23 11.70
CA THR A 85 -14.56 -4.07 12.15
C THR A 85 -16.05 -4.37 12.04
N SER A 86 -16.85 -3.87 12.99
CA SER A 86 -18.30 -4.00 12.94
C SER A 86 -18.95 -3.14 11.86
N ASP A 87 -20.22 -3.43 11.54
CA ASP A 87 -21.04 -2.68 10.58
C ASP A 87 -21.19 -1.18 10.93
N LEU A 88 -21.01 -0.81 12.21
CA LEU A 88 -20.97 0.58 12.64
C LEU A 88 -19.58 1.22 12.47
N GLN A 89 -18.52 0.44 12.64
CA GLN A 89 -17.14 0.93 12.55
C GLN A 89 -16.69 1.15 11.10
N GLN A 90 -17.10 0.30 10.16
CA GLN A 90 -16.78 0.48 8.74
C GLN A 90 -17.21 1.84 8.15
N PRO A 91 -18.48 2.30 8.30
CA PRO A 91 -18.89 3.59 7.78
C PRO A 91 -18.24 4.76 8.54
N MET A 92 -17.88 4.58 9.82
CA MET A 92 -17.11 5.59 10.56
C MET A 92 -15.72 5.77 9.97
N LEU A 93 -15.00 4.68 9.66
CA LEU A 93 -13.69 4.75 9.00
C LEU A 93 -13.77 5.45 7.64
N GLN A 94 -14.78 5.14 6.83
CA GLN A 94 -15.01 5.79 5.54
C GLN A 94 -15.26 7.29 5.69
N LYS A 95 -16.13 7.66 6.65
CA LYS A 95 -16.49 9.04 6.93
C LYS A 95 -15.27 9.84 7.41
N ASP A 96 -14.51 9.29 8.36
CA ASP A 96 -13.36 9.97 8.94
C ASP A 96 -12.24 10.18 7.93
N LEU A 97 -11.98 9.20 7.06
CA LEU A 97 -11.02 9.34 5.97
C LEU A 97 -11.44 10.43 4.96
N THR A 98 -12.74 10.52 4.68
CA THR A 98 -13.30 11.58 3.82
C THR A 98 -13.21 12.95 4.49
N LEU A 99 -13.40 13.02 5.81
CA LEU A 99 -13.26 14.25 6.59
C LEU A 99 -11.81 14.73 6.68
N LEU A 100 -10.84 13.81 6.83
CA LEU A 100 -9.41 14.12 6.85
C LEU A 100 -8.95 14.84 5.57
N ARG A 101 -9.60 14.57 4.41
CA ARG A 101 -9.37 15.33 3.18
C ARG A 101 -9.63 16.82 3.36
N TYR A 102 -10.72 17.19 4.04
CA TYR A 102 -11.11 18.58 4.24
C TYR A 102 -10.24 19.29 5.29
N SER A 103 -9.56 18.55 6.17
CA SER A 103 -8.66 19.12 7.19
C SER A 103 -7.18 19.13 6.77
N SER A 104 -6.76 18.29 5.80
CA SER A 104 -5.36 18.26 5.33
C SER A 104 -4.91 19.54 4.61
N SER A 105 -5.84 20.41 4.21
CA SER A 105 -5.54 21.79 3.78
C SER A 105 -4.88 22.64 4.88
N TYR A 106 -4.84 22.17 6.14
CA TYR A 106 -4.24 22.86 7.29
C TYR A 106 -2.88 22.29 7.76
N ILE A 107 -2.54 21.05 7.39
CA ILE A 107 -1.34 20.35 7.94
C ILE A 107 -0.08 20.57 7.08
N ALA A 108 -0.23 21.03 5.82
CA ALA A 108 0.90 21.36 4.94
C ALA A 108 1.72 22.61 5.38
N TYR A 109 1.37 23.25 6.51
CA TYR A 109 2.05 24.43 7.07
C TYR A 109 2.85 24.16 8.35
N ALA A 110 3.30 22.92 8.59
CA ALA A 110 4.26 22.65 9.66
C ALA A 110 5.69 22.84 9.14
N PRO A 111 6.43 23.90 9.55
CA PRO A 111 7.80 24.11 9.11
C PRO A 111 8.69 23.01 9.67
N SER A 112 9.49 22.40 8.81
CA SER A 112 10.58 21.52 9.19
C SER A 112 11.62 22.30 9.99
N THR A 113 11.65 22.12 11.31
CA THR A 113 12.80 22.44 12.17
C THR A 113 13.80 21.31 12.15
#